data_AF-A0A958K3S4-F1
#
_entry.id   AF-A0A958K3S4-F1
#
_cell.length_a   1.000
_cell.length_b   1.000
_cell.length_c   1.000
_cell.angle_alpha   90.00
_cell.angle_beta   90.00
_cell.angle_gamma   90.00
#
_symmetry.space_group_name_H-M   'P 1'
#
loop_
_entity.id
_entity.type
_entity.pdbx_description
1 polymer ?
#
loop_
_entity_poly.entity_id
_entity_poly.type
_entity_poly.pdbx_seq_one_letter_code
_entity_poly.pdbx_strand_id
1 'polypeptide(L)'
;MSISDITVTNVESVPGTKIVEHYGLVSGSTVRAKFFGRDIMASLKNLVGGELKGYTELLHESRAQALERMMQQAERLGANAVVNVRFSTSSVAQGAAELYVYGTAVKIAPDHGIG
;
A
#
# COMPACT_ATOMS: atom_id res chain seq x y z
N MET A 1 -17.78 -2.03 7.46
CA MET A 1 -16.41 -2.20 7.99
C MET A 1 -15.82 -0.80 8.02
N SER A 2 -15.57 -0.24 9.20
CA SER A 2 -14.96 1.09 9.32
C SER A 2 -13.57 1.04 8.72
N ILE A 3 -13.19 2.04 7.93
CA ILE A 3 -11.78 2.27 7.61
C ILE A 3 -11.13 2.55 8.96
N SER A 4 -10.18 1.72 9.37
CA SER A 4 -9.40 1.94 10.59
C SER A 4 -8.50 3.16 10.38
N ASP A 5 -8.47 4.08 11.34
CA ASP A 5 -7.66 5.31 11.34
C ASP A 5 -6.16 5.05 11.58
N ILE A 6 -5.57 4.08 10.87
CA ILE A 6 -4.14 3.81 10.95
C ILE A 6 -3.37 4.82 10.10
N THR A 7 -2.39 5.50 10.70
CA THR A 7 -1.55 6.46 9.97
C THR A 7 -0.56 5.72 9.09
N VAL A 8 -0.50 6.04 7.79
CA VAL A 8 0.43 5.41 6.84
C VAL A 8 1.32 6.49 6.22
N THR A 9 2.64 6.30 6.26
CA THR A 9 3.58 7.29 5.73
C THR A 9 4.83 6.66 5.11
N ASN A 10 5.43 7.36 4.15
CA ASN A 10 6.69 6.97 3.52
C ASN A 10 7.94 7.52 4.24
N VAL A 11 7.77 8.38 5.25
CA VAL A 11 8.86 8.84 6.12
C VAL A 11 9.03 7.93 7.34
N GLU A 12 10.15 8.05 8.04
CA GLU A 12 10.51 7.18 9.17
C GLU A 12 9.75 7.48 10.47
N SER A 13 9.20 8.69 10.60
CA SER A 13 8.47 9.14 11.79
C SER A 13 7.38 10.15 11.44
N VAL A 14 6.32 10.23 12.24
CA VAL A 14 5.23 11.20 12.07
C VAL A 14 5.52 12.46 12.91
N PRO A 15 5.61 13.67 12.31
CA PRO A 15 5.87 14.91 13.05
C PRO A 15 4.89 15.14 14.21
N GLY A 16 5.38 15.67 15.33
CA GLY A 16 4.58 15.92 16.53
C GLY A 16 4.20 14.64 17.31
N THR A 17 4.78 13.50 16.98
CA THR A 17 4.57 12.23 17.68
C THR A 17 5.88 11.52 18.00
N LYS A 18 5.83 10.61 18.97
CA LYS A 18 6.91 9.68 19.29
C LYS A 18 6.45 8.25 19.06
N ILE A 19 7.32 7.42 18.51
CA ILE A 19 7.13 5.97 18.47
C ILE A 19 7.32 5.44 19.90
N VAL A 20 6.27 4.82 20.45
CA VAL A 20 6.27 4.28 21.82
C VAL A 20 6.33 2.76 21.84
N GLU A 21 5.93 2.09 20.75
CA GLU A 21 6.05 0.63 20.59
C GLU A 21 6.40 0.29 19.13
N HIS A 22 7.20 -0.75 18.92
CA HIS A 22 7.60 -1.26 17.60
C HIS A 22 7.15 -2.72 17.44
N TYR A 23 6.35 -2.98 16.40
CA TYR A 23 5.76 -4.30 16.13
C TYR A 23 6.41 -5.04 14.95
N GLY A 24 7.43 -4.43 14.31
CA GLY A 24 8.17 -5.06 13.22
C GLY A 24 7.59 -4.83 11.83
N LEU A 25 8.07 -5.64 10.89
CA LEU A 25 7.70 -5.55 9.48
C LEU A 25 6.25 -5.99 9.27
N VAL A 26 5.49 -5.17 8.56
CA VAL A 26 4.18 -5.54 8.01
C VAL A 26 4.19 -5.39 6.50
N SER A 27 3.34 -6.17 5.84
CA SER A 27 3.30 -6.23 4.40
C SER A 27 1.93 -6.62 3.86
N GLY A 28 1.71 -6.30 2.59
CA GLY A 28 0.57 -6.75 1.83
C GLY A 28 0.98 -6.92 0.38
N SER A 29 0.38 -7.88 -0.31
CA SER A 29 0.66 -8.08 -1.72
C SER A 29 -0.59 -8.42 -2.50
N THR A 30 -0.53 -8.23 -3.81
CA THR A 30 -1.56 -8.69 -4.73
C THR A 30 -0.96 -9.07 -6.06
N VAL A 31 -1.48 -10.13 -6.68
CA VAL A 31 -1.01 -10.63 -7.96
C VAL A 31 -2.06 -10.32 -9.03
N ARG A 32 -1.60 -9.83 -10.18
CA ARG A 32 -2.45 -9.51 -11.34
C ARG A 32 -1.94 -10.21 -12.58
N ALA A 33 -2.85 -10.85 -13.31
CA ALA A 33 -2.54 -11.44 -14.60
C ALA A 33 -2.43 -10.36 -15.69
N LYS A 34 -1.36 -10.41 -16.49
CA LYS A 34 -1.14 -9.60 -17.69
C LYS A 34 -2.24 -9.84 -18.75
N PHE A 35 -2.90 -11.01 -18.75
CA PHE A 35 -3.99 -11.33 -19.68
C PHE A 35 -5.27 -10.52 -19.43
N PHE A 36 -5.47 -9.98 -18.21
CA PHE A 36 -6.48 -8.95 -17.95
C PHE A 36 -6.21 -7.67 -18.77
N GLY A 37 -4.96 -7.47 -19.17
CA GLY A 37 -4.51 -6.40 -20.03
C GLY A 37 -4.84 -6.55 -21.52
N ARG A 38 -5.17 -7.75 -22.00
CA ARG A 38 -5.55 -8.00 -23.41
C ARG A 38 -6.98 -7.53 -23.69
N ASP A 39 -7.90 -7.72 -22.75
CA ASP A 39 -9.25 -7.18 -22.82
C ASP A 39 -9.26 -5.66 -22.62
N ILE A 40 -8.37 -5.13 -21.78
CA ILE A 40 -8.13 -3.68 -21.66
C ILE A 40 -7.58 -3.12 -22.97
N MET A 41 -6.63 -3.79 -23.63
CA MET A 41 -6.12 -3.36 -24.95
C MET A 41 -7.20 -3.31 -26.03
N ALA A 42 -8.20 -4.20 -25.98
CA ALA A 42 -9.34 -4.15 -26.90
C ALA A 42 -10.29 -2.96 -26.62
N SER A 43 -10.31 -2.43 -25.39
CA SER A 43 -11.08 -1.25 -24.97
C SER A 43 -10.28 0.07 -25.02
N LEU A 44 -8.98 0.04 -25.36
CA LEU A 44 -8.10 1.20 -25.59
C LEU A 44 -8.42 2.03 -26.86
N LYS A 45 -9.63 1.90 -27.43
CA LYS A 45 -10.11 2.84 -28.46
C LYS A 45 -10.16 4.30 -27.95
N ASN A 46 -10.04 4.52 -26.64
CA ASN A 46 -10.05 5.83 -25.97
C ASN A 46 -8.64 6.24 -25.47
N LEU A 47 -7.61 6.08 -26.29
CA LEU A 47 -6.29 6.69 -26.06
C LEU A 47 -6.44 8.23 -26.12
N VAL A 48 -6.69 8.86 -25.00
CA VAL A 48 -6.67 10.33 -24.89
C VAL A 48 -5.33 10.72 -24.27
N GLY A 49 -4.41 11.23 -25.10
CA GLY A 49 -3.17 11.84 -24.62
C GLY A 49 -2.09 10.90 -24.06
N GLY A 50 -2.23 9.57 -24.23
CA GLY A 50 -1.18 8.60 -23.92
C GLY A 50 -1.35 7.80 -22.63
N GLU A 51 -2.36 8.08 -21.81
CA GLU A 51 -2.67 7.28 -20.62
C GLU A 51 -3.57 6.09 -20.95
N LEU A 52 -3.22 4.92 -20.41
CA LEU A 52 -4.01 3.69 -20.51
C LEU A 52 -4.98 3.59 -19.32
N LYS A 53 -6.12 4.30 -19.37
CA LYS A 53 -7.07 4.43 -18.25
C LYS A 53 -7.40 3.12 -17.52
N GLY A 54 -7.71 2.04 -18.25
CA GLY A 54 -8.02 0.75 -17.63
C GLY A 54 -6.83 0.11 -16.88
N TYR A 55 -5.60 0.34 -17.34
CA TYR A 55 -4.41 -0.08 -16.59
C TYR A 55 -4.17 0.83 -15.37
N THR A 56 -4.42 2.13 -15.48
CA THR A 56 -4.35 3.06 -14.35
C THR A 56 -5.32 2.65 -13.25
N GLU A 57 -6.59 2.39 -13.60
CA GLU A 57 -7.62 1.91 -12.68
C GLU A 57 -7.22 0.60 -12.00
N LEU A 58 -6.75 -0.38 -12.78
CA LEU A 58 -6.27 -1.66 -12.26
C LEU A 58 -5.09 -1.48 -11.28
N LEU A 59 -4.15 -0.59 -11.58
CA LEU A 59 -3.03 -0.31 -10.68
C LEU A 59 -3.49 0.40 -9.41
N HIS A 60 -4.47 1.30 -9.51
CA HIS A 60 -5.06 1.96 -8.36
C HIS A 60 -5.74 0.95 -7.42
N GLU A 61 -6.60 0.09 -7.94
CA GLU A 61 -7.26 -0.98 -7.17
C GLU A 61 -6.24 -1.95 -6.55
N SER A 62 -5.20 -2.30 -7.31
CA SER A 62 -4.14 -3.19 -6.82
C SER A 62 -3.37 -2.58 -5.64
N ARG A 63 -3.05 -1.28 -5.72
CA ARG A 63 -2.40 -0.56 -4.60
C ARG A 63 -3.30 -0.49 -3.38
N ALA A 64 -4.58 -0.14 -3.57
CA ALA A 64 -5.55 -0.08 -2.49
C ALA A 64 -5.65 -1.42 -1.74
N GLN A 65 -5.78 -2.53 -2.49
CA GLN A 65 -5.86 -3.86 -1.88
C GLN A 65 -4.57 -4.27 -1.15
N ALA A 66 -3.40 -4.00 -1.73
CA ALA A 66 -2.13 -4.32 -1.10
C ALA A 66 -1.92 -3.50 0.19
N LEU A 67 -2.23 -2.19 0.15
CA LEU A 67 -2.20 -1.30 1.31
C LEU A 67 -3.14 -1.78 2.42
N GLU A 68 -4.40 -2.10 2.06
CA GLU A 68 -5.39 -2.58 3.02
C GLU A 68 -4.89 -3.85 3.75
N ARG A 69 -4.30 -4.81 3.03
CA ARG A 69 -3.74 -6.03 3.65
C ARG A 69 -2.61 -5.73 4.63
N MET A 70 -1.74 -4.77 4.30
CA MET A 70 -0.65 -4.32 5.19
C MET A 70 -1.21 -3.61 6.43
N MET A 71 -2.18 -2.72 6.26
CA MET A 71 -2.87 -2.01 7.35
C MET A 71 -3.57 -3.00 8.29
N GLN A 72 -4.34 -3.95 7.74
CA GLN A 72 -4.98 -5.00 8.53
C GLN A 72 -3.96 -5.85 9.30
N GLN A 73 -2.77 -6.12 8.73
CA GLN A 73 -1.70 -6.80 9.47
C GLN A 73 -1.21 -5.96 10.64
N ALA A 74 -0.96 -4.67 10.43
CA ALA A 74 -0.52 -3.75 11.49
C ALA A 74 -1.56 -3.62 12.61
N GLU A 75 -2.85 -3.50 12.26
CA GLU A 75 -3.96 -3.45 13.22
C GLU A 75 -4.03 -4.71 14.09
N ARG A 76 -3.85 -5.91 13.49
CA ARG A 76 -3.80 -7.17 14.24
C ARG A 76 -2.65 -7.23 15.25
N LEU A 77 -1.58 -6.46 15.03
CA LEU A 77 -0.45 -6.34 15.94
C LEU A 77 -0.66 -5.25 17.02
N GLY A 78 -1.75 -4.48 16.96
CA GLY A 78 -2.02 -3.37 17.87
C GLY A 78 -1.36 -2.05 17.47
N ALA A 79 -0.83 -1.96 16.25
CA ALA A 79 -0.24 -0.73 15.72
C ALA A 79 -1.32 0.30 15.35
N ASN A 80 -0.98 1.58 15.52
CA ASN A 80 -1.79 2.70 15.05
C ASN A 80 -1.09 3.52 13.94
N ALA A 81 0.11 3.11 13.54
CA ALA A 81 0.78 3.64 12.36
C ALA A 81 1.66 2.60 11.66
N VAL A 82 1.86 2.81 10.35
CA VAL A 82 2.88 2.15 9.54
C VAL A 82 3.77 3.23 8.94
N VAL A 83 5.04 3.23 9.32
CA VAL A 83 6.05 4.19 8.85
C VAL A 83 6.97 3.54 7.81
N ASN A 84 7.72 4.37 7.10
CA ASN A 84 8.70 3.97 6.10
C ASN A 84 8.13 3.04 5.01
N VAL A 85 6.89 3.29 4.58
CA VAL A 85 6.21 2.45 3.59
C VAL A 85 6.89 2.50 2.24
N ARG A 86 7.01 1.35 1.60
CA ARG A 86 7.61 1.16 0.27
C ARG A 86 6.74 0.24 -0.58
N PHE A 87 6.67 0.55 -1.86
CA PHE A 87 6.07 -0.31 -2.88
C PHE A 87 7.17 -0.97 -3.70
N SER A 88 6.93 -2.22 -4.07
CA SER A 88 7.78 -2.98 -4.98
C SER A 88 6.89 -3.77 -5.95
N THR A 89 7.39 -4.04 -7.14
CA THR A 89 6.71 -4.91 -8.11
C THR A 89 7.67 -5.97 -8.61
N SER A 90 7.19 -7.21 -8.72
CA SER A 90 7.97 -8.33 -9.22
C SER A 90 7.18 -9.12 -10.26
N SER A 91 7.86 -9.75 -11.22
CA SER A 91 7.22 -10.74 -12.09
C SER A 91 7.21 -12.08 -11.36
N VAL A 92 6.04 -12.63 -11.07
CA VAL A 92 5.91 -13.88 -10.29
C VAL A 92 5.66 -15.10 -11.16
N ALA A 93 5.11 -14.92 -12.36
CA ALA A 93 4.95 -15.96 -13.36
C ALA A 93 4.89 -15.35 -14.77
N GLN A 94 4.97 -16.20 -15.81
CA GLN A 94 4.70 -15.74 -17.16
C GLN A 94 3.28 -15.17 -17.22
N GLY A 95 3.18 -13.88 -17.56
CA GLY A 95 1.87 -13.24 -17.60
C GLY A 95 1.30 -12.88 -16.23
N ALA A 96 2.09 -12.79 -15.16
CA ALA A 96 1.61 -12.28 -13.87
C ALA A 96 2.67 -11.43 -13.15
N ALA A 97 2.21 -10.34 -12.52
CA ALA A 97 3.04 -9.48 -11.70
C ALA A 97 2.45 -9.34 -10.29
N GLU A 98 3.31 -9.34 -9.29
CA GLU A 98 2.97 -8.98 -7.92
C GLU A 98 3.22 -7.48 -7.72
N LEU A 99 2.27 -6.84 -7.05
CA LEU A 99 2.46 -5.57 -6.37
C LEU A 99 2.57 -5.87 -4.88
N TYR A 100 3.72 -5.52 -4.30
CA TYR A 100 4.06 -5.71 -2.90
C TYR A 100 4.19 -4.35 -2.21
N VAL A 101 3.66 -4.24 -1.00
CA VAL A 101 3.84 -3.07 -0.14
C VAL A 101 4.30 -3.53 1.23
N TYR A 102 5.23 -2.81 1.84
CA TYR A 102 5.74 -3.12 3.16
C TYR A 102 6.14 -1.86 3.91
N GLY A 103 6.22 -1.97 5.24
CA GLY A 103 6.66 -0.90 6.13
C GLY A 103 6.83 -1.42 7.56
N THR A 104 7.05 -0.50 8.49
CA THR A 104 7.25 -0.83 9.90
C THR A 104 6.00 -0.46 10.69
N ALA A 105 5.37 -1.46 11.33
CA ALA A 105 4.24 -1.24 12.22
C ALA A 105 4.71 -0.71 13.58
N VAL A 106 4.12 0.39 14.02
CA VAL A 106 4.48 1.08 15.25
C VAL A 106 3.24 1.60 15.97
N LYS A 107 3.40 1.87 17.26
CA LYS A 107 2.47 2.72 18.00
C LYS A 107 3.08 4.10 18.17
N ILE A 108 2.35 5.14 17.77
CA ILE A 108 2.72 6.54 17.98
C ILE A 108 1.81 7.20 19.01
N ALA A 109 2.36 8.12 19.78
CA ALA A 109 1.64 8.98 20.72
C ALA A 109 2.09 10.44 20.54
N PRO A 110 1.25 11.45 20.86
CA PRO A 110 1.64 12.85 20.72
C PRO A 110 2.89 13.17 21.55
N ASP A 111 3.82 13.91 20.95
CA ASP A 111 5.03 14.36 21.62
C ASP A 111 4.74 15.64 22.41
N HIS A 112 4.43 15.48 23.69
CA HIS A 112 4.11 16.58 24.60
C HIS A 112 5.38 17.26 25.14
N GLY A 113 6.37 17.53 24.27
CA GLY A 113 7.69 18.05 24.63
C GLY A 113 7.67 18.91 25.89
N ILE A 114 8.30 18.44 26.96
CA ILE A 114 8.53 19.25 28.15
C ILE A 114 9.63 20.25 27.80
N GLY A 115 9.22 21.48 27.46
CA GLY A 115 10.07 22.69 27.49
C GLY A 115 11.07 22.83 26.35
#